data_AF-A0A7V1K378-F1
#
_entry.id   AF-A0A7V1K378-F1
#
_cell.length_a   1.000
_cell.length_b   1.000
_cell.length_c   1.000
_cell.angle_alpha   90.00
_cell.angle_beta   90.00
_cell.angle_gamma   90.00
#
_symmetry.space_group_name_H-M   'P 1'
#
loop_
_entity.id
_entity.type
_entity.pdbx_description
1 polymer ?
#
loop_
_entity_poly.entity_id
_entity_poly.type
_entity_poly.pdbx_seq_one_letter_code
_entity_poly.pdbx_strand_id
1 'polypeptide(L)'
;DIIHKHANVTVELLNAIKFPKRLKNAPDIASNHHEKLDGTGYPRQLDADQLTLEDRIMIMADMFEALSASNRSYRSANSMTEIVSILQDFIDKGHMDKDLVQFFFESGIYREYARSELNTEQQDIAEWNFD
;
A
#
# COMPACT_ATOMS: atom_id res chain seq x y z
N ASP A 1 -6.87 14.66 12.67
CA ASP A 1 -5.40 14.50 12.65
C ASP A 1 -4.85 14.97 11.31
N ILE A 2 -3.68 15.59 11.26
CA ILE A 2 -3.09 16.14 10.01
C ILE A 2 -2.88 15.03 8.98
N ILE A 3 -2.59 13.80 9.44
CA ILE A 3 -2.39 12.61 8.61
C ILE A 3 -3.65 12.27 7.80
N HIS A 4 -4.84 12.24 8.40
CA HIS A 4 -6.08 11.96 7.67
C HIS A 4 -6.49 13.09 6.70
N LYS A 5 -5.99 14.31 6.93
CA LYS A 5 -6.40 15.49 6.16
C LYS A 5 -5.81 15.49 4.75
N HIS A 6 -4.63 14.91 4.53
CA HIS A 6 -4.01 14.94 3.20
C HIS A 6 -4.85 14.17 2.18
N ALA A 7 -5.42 13.01 2.54
CA ALA A 7 -6.27 12.25 1.64
C ALA A 7 -7.51 13.06 1.20
N ASN A 8 -8.15 13.77 2.15
CA ASN A 8 -9.26 14.68 1.84
C ASN A 8 -8.83 15.84 0.93
N VAL A 9 -7.67 16.45 1.21
CA VAL A 9 -7.12 17.54 0.38
C VAL A 9 -6.76 17.02 -1.03
N THR A 10 -6.26 15.79 -1.15
CA THR A 10 -6.01 15.13 -2.45
C THR A 10 -7.31 15.00 -3.24
N VAL A 11 -8.40 14.55 -2.61
CA VAL A 11 -9.73 14.48 -3.25
C VAL A 11 -10.13 15.86 -3.79
N GLU A 12 -10.06 16.90 -2.96
CA GLU A 12 -10.45 18.27 -3.34
C GLU A 12 -9.62 18.80 -4.51
N LEU A 13 -8.29 18.64 -4.45
CA LEU A 13 -7.37 19.14 -5.47
C LEU A 13 -7.52 18.40 -6.80
N LEU A 14 -7.56 17.06 -6.77
CA LEU A 14 -7.60 16.27 -8.00
C LEU A 14 -8.97 16.38 -8.68
N ASN A 15 -10.07 16.49 -7.93
CA ASN A 15 -11.39 16.70 -8.52
C ASN A 15 -11.55 18.08 -9.18
N ALA A 16 -10.73 19.06 -8.81
CA ALA A 16 -10.70 20.36 -9.47
C ALA A 16 -10.00 20.33 -10.86
N ILE A 17 -9.27 19.27 -11.17
CA ILE A 17 -8.50 19.13 -12.42
C ILE A 17 -9.29 18.30 -13.44
N LYS A 18 -9.31 18.76 -14.69
CA LYS A 18 -9.87 17.97 -15.81
C LYS A 18 -8.82 17.00 -16.36
N PHE A 19 -8.89 15.76 -15.93
CA PHE A 19 -8.02 14.70 -16.43
C PHE A 19 -8.42 14.25 -17.85
N PRO A 20 -7.45 13.89 -18.71
CA PRO A 20 -7.73 13.21 -19.97
C PRO A 20 -8.37 11.84 -19.69
N LYS A 21 -9.17 11.31 -20.63
CA LYS A 21 -9.89 10.03 -20.46
C LYS A 21 -9.02 8.87 -19.96
N ARG A 22 -7.74 8.82 -20.38
CA ARG A 22 -6.79 7.77 -19.97
C ARG A 22 -6.39 7.83 -18.49
N LEU A 23 -6.58 8.97 -17.82
CA LEU A 23 -6.26 9.19 -16.40
C LEU A 23 -7.51 9.48 -15.56
N LYS A 24 -8.71 9.16 -16.08
CA LYS A 24 -9.96 9.50 -15.40
C LYS A 24 -10.09 8.91 -13.99
N ASN A 25 -9.43 7.77 -13.72
CA ASN A 25 -9.46 7.08 -12.43
C ASN A 25 -8.31 7.51 -11.50
N ALA A 26 -7.32 8.27 -11.98
CA ALA A 26 -6.17 8.67 -11.18
C ALA A 26 -6.56 9.45 -9.91
N PRO A 27 -7.57 10.34 -9.91
CA PRO A 27 -8.05 10.99 -8.70
C PRO A 27 -8.54 10.01 -7.64
N ASP A 28 -9.29 8.99 -8.04
CA ASP A 28 -9.84 7.99 -7.11
C ASP A 28 -8.72 7.12 -6.55
N ILE A 29 -7.86 6.55 -7.40
CA ILE A 29 -6.72 5.73 -6.97
C ILE A 29 -5.82 6.50 -5.99
N ALA A 30 -5.51 7.76 -6.30
CA ALA A 30 -4.70 8.60 -5.43
C ALA A 30 -5.42 9.01 -4.14
N SER A 31 -6.74 9.02 -4.10
CA SER A 31 -7.52 9.37 -2.90
C SER A 31 -7.78 8.18 -2.00
N ASN A 32 -7.88 6.98 -2.59
CA ASN A 32 -8.33 5.76 -1.92
C ASN A 32 -7.17 4.95 -1.29
N HIS A 33 -5.92 5.40 -1.40
CA HIS A 33 -4.74 4.64 -0.95
C HIS A 33 -4.65 4.40 0.58
N HIS A 34 -5.57 4.97 1.36
CA HIS A 34 -5.74 4.71 2.79
C HIS A 34 -7.08 4.04 3.15
N GLU A 35 -7.83 3.61 2.14
CA GLU A 35 -8.98 2.73 2.34
C GLU A 35 -8.52 1.34 2.80
N LYS A 36 -9.44 0.61 3.42
CA LYS A 36 -9.22 -0.75 3.92
C LYS A 36 -10.38 -1.62 3.45
N LEU A 37 -10.11 -2.88 3.15
CA LEU A 37 -11.13 -3.77 2.60
C LEU A 37 -12.34 -3.99 3.53
N ASP A 38 -12.19 -3.80 4.83
CA ASP A 38 -13.27 -3.87 5.83
C ASP A 38 -14.14 -2.59 5.93
N GLY A 39 -13.85 -1.56 5.15
CA GLY A 39 -14.55 -0.28 5.16
C GLY A 39 -14.16 0.66 6.31
N THR A 40 -13.19 0.30 7.16
CA THR A 40 -12.75 1.15 8.29
C THR A 40 -11.67 2.16 7.89
N GLY A 41 -11.32 2.22 6.61
CA GLY A 41 -10.35 3.15 6.03
C GLY A 41 -10.89 4.57 5.87
N TYR A 42 -10.16 5.38 5.12
CA TYR A 42 -10.49 6.77 4.85
C TYR A 42 -9.90 7.19 3.49
N PRO A 43 -10.40 8.27 2.84
CA PRO A 43 -11.37 9.26 3.34
C PRO A 43 -12.85 8.95 3.11
N ARG A 44 -13.18 7.96 2.28
CA ARG A 44 -14.53 7.64 1.80
C ARG A 44 -15.14 6.42 2.48
N GLN A 45 -14.35 5.63 3.22
CA GLN A 45 -14.81 4.43 3.93
C GLN A 45 -15.35 3.38 2.96
N LEU A 46 -14.56 3.11 1.91
CA LEU A 46 -14.91 2.13 0.88
C LEU A 46 -14.59 0.72 1.37
N ASP A 47 -15.51 -0.22 1.16
CA ASP A 47 -15.27 -1.63 1.40
C ASP A 47 -14.64 -2.34 0.18
N ALA A 48 -14.36 -3.63 0.35
CA ALA A 48 -13.75 -4.46 -0.70
C ALA A 48 -14.51 -4.40 -2.03
N ASP A 49 -15.84 -4.43 -2.03
CA ASP A 49 -16.64 -4.49 -3.26
C ASP A 49 -16.64 -3.15 -4.01
N GLN A 50 -16.33 -2.06 -3.30
CA GLN A 50 -16.23 -0.71 -3.86
C GLN A 50 -14.83 -0.36 -4.37
N LEU A 51 -13.79 -1.04 -3.89
CA LEU A 51 -12.39 -0.79 -4.26
C LEU A 51 -12.01 -1.54 -5.54
N THR A 52 -11.50 -0.81 -6.52
CA THR A 52 -10.97 -1.39 -7.76
C THR A 52 -9.65 -2.12 -7.51
N LEU A 53 -9.23 -2.97 -8.45
CA LEU A 53 -7.92 -3.61 -8.38
C LEU A 53 -6.79 -2.57 -8.31
N GLU A 54 -6.91 -1.48 -9.07
CA GLU A 54 -5.94 -0.39 -9.07
C GLU A 54 -5.85 0.31 -7.71
N ASP A 55 -6.97 0.49 -7.00
CA ASP A 55 -6.97 1.01 -5.62
C ASP A 55 -6.19 0.07 -4.70
N ARG A 56 -6.48 -1.24 -4.76
CA ARG A 56 -5.82 -2.27 -3.92
C ARG A 56 -4.32 -2.36 -4.19
N ILE A 57 -3.91 -2.25 -5.45
CA ILE A 57 -2.50 -2.16 -5.85
C ILE A 57 -1.85 -0.94 -5.21
N MET A 58 -2.49 0.23 -5.28
CA MET A 58 -1.95 1.45 -4.69
C MET A 58 -1.83 1.35 -3.16
N ILE A 59 -2.84 0.83 -2.47
CA ILE A 59 -2.84 0.61 -1.01
C ILE A 59 -1.66 -0.28 -0.60
N MET A 60 -1.47 -1.42 -1.28
CA MET A 60 -0.39 -2.35 -0.99
C MET A 60 0.98 -1.72 -1.28
N ALA A 61 1.14 -1.08 -2.45
CA ALA A 61 2.41 -0.48 -2.86
C ALA A 61 2.85 0.67 -1.94
N ASP A 62 1.93 1.58 -1.58
CA ASP A 62 2.20 2.70 -0.66
C ASP A 62 2.60 2.18 0.73
N MET A 63 1.89 1.17 1.24
CA MET A 63 2.22 0.57 2.53
C MET A 63 3.58 -0.13 2.50
N PHE A 64 3.88 -0.91 1.46
CA PHE A 64 5.15 -1.61 1.33
C PHE A 64 6.33 -0.63 1.23
N GLU A 65 6.20 0.44 0.42
CA GLU A 65 7.20 1.51 0.34
C GLU A 65 7.39 2.17 1.71
N ALA A 66 6.29 2.54 2.38
CA ALA A 66 6.34 3.22 3.65
C ALA A 66 7.00 2.38 4.77
N LEU A 67 6.80 1.05 4.75
CA LEU A 67 7.40 0.13 5.71
C LEU A 67 8.88 -0.14 5.40
N SER A 68 9.26 -0.13 4.12
CA SER A 68 10.61 -0.50 3.67
C SER A 68 11.57 0.70 3.57
N ALA A 69 11.05 1.93 3.47
CA ALA A 69 11.84 3.14 3.33
C ALA A 69 12.83 3.35 4.49
N SER A 70 14.13 3.47 4.16
CA SER A 70 15.21 3.59 5.14
C SER A 70 15.51 5.02 5.61
N ASN A 71 14.89 6.02 4.98
CA ASN A 71 15.23 7.44 5.14
C ASN A 71 14.31 8.18 6.13
N ARG A 72 13.41 7.48 6.83
CA ARG A 72 12.53 8.10 7.83
C ARG A 72 13.33 8.35 9.11
N SER A 73 13.67 9.61 9.36
CA SER A 73 14.61 10.14 10.37
C SER A 73 14.39 9.74 11.86
N TYR A 74 13.36 8.93 12.15
CA TYR A 74 12.95 8.57 13.51
C TYR A 74 12.84 7.06 13.75
N ARG A 75 13.12 6.19 12.76
CA ARG A 75 13.00 4.74 12.93
C ARG A 75 14.02 4.00 12.06
N SER A 76 14.61 2.95 12.60
CA SER A 76 15.35 1.96 11.81
C SER A 76 14.41 1.42 10.73
N ALA A 77 14.94 1.21 9.53
CA ALA A 77 14.19 0.61 8.44
C ALA A 77 13.79 -0.83 8.83
N ASN A 78 12.56 -1.25 8.51
CA ASN A 78 12.14 -2.61 8.80
C ASN A 78 12.90 -3.59 7.89
N SER A 79 13.23 -4.76 8.44
CA SER A 79 13.66 -5.94 7.69
C SER A 79 12.50 -6.49 6.85
N MET A 80 12.82 -7.29 5.83
CA MET A 80 11.80 -7.94 5.00
C MET A 80 10.90 -8.86 5.84
N THR A 81 11.47 -9.55 6.84
CA THR A 81 10.70 -10.39 7.77
C THR A 81 9.68 -9.58 8.57
N GLU A 82 10.06 -8.41 9.09
CA GLU A 82 9.15 -7.51 9.81
C GLU A 82 8.04 -6.97 8.89
N ILE A 83 8.39 -6.59 7.66
CA ILE A 83 7.42 -6.11 6.66
C ILE A 83 6.38 -7.19 6.39
N VAL A 84 6.82 -8.44 6.14
CA VAL A 84 5.93 -9.58 5.91
C VAL A 84 5.00 -9.80 7.11
N SER A 85 5.52 -9.77 8.33
CA SER A 85 4.70 -9.93 9.53
C SER A 85 3.63 -8.84 9.64
N ILE A 86 3.97 -7.58 9.33
CA ILE A 86 3.02 -6.47 9.37
C ILE A 86 1.94 -6.64 8.29
N LEU A 87 2.32 -7.02 7.07
CA LEU A 87 1.36 -7.25 5.99
C LEU A 87 0.40 -8.39 6.32
N GLN A 88 0.89 -9.48 6.91
CA GLN A 88 0.04 -10.56 7.37
C GLN A 88 -0.99 -10.07 8.40
N ASP A 89 -0.56 -9.26 9.35
CA ASP A 89 -1.44 -8.64 10.36
C ASP A 89 -2.57 -7.82 9.73
N PHE A 90 -2.32 -7.17 8.59
CA PHE A 90 -3.33 -6.42 7.84
C PHE A 90 -4.28 -7.34 7.06
N ILE A 91 -3.77 -8.44 6.52
CA ILE A 91 -4.59 -9.46 5.86
C ILE A 91 -5.54 -10.14 6.87
N ASP A 92 -5.01 -10.55 8.03
CA ASP A 92 -5.80 -11.24 9.07
C ASP A 92 -6.92 -10.37 9.63
N LYS A 93 -6.71 -9.04 9.66
CA LYS A 93 -7.73 -8.05 10.05
C LYS A 93 -8.72 -7.73 8.92
N GLY A 94 -8.55 -8.30 7.73
CA GLY A 94 -9.38 -8.00 6.57
C GLY A 94 -9.16 -6.58 6.04
N HIS A 95 -8.01 -5.97 6.29
CA HIS A 95 -7.71 -4.62 5.81
C HIS A 95 -7.04 -4.61 4.42
N MET A 96 -6.42 -5.72 4.01
CA MET A 96 -5.61 -5.81 2.80
C MET A 96 -5.93 -7.07 1.98
N ASP A 97 -5.73 -6.99 0.67
CA ASP A 97 -6.02 -8.06 -0.29
C ASP A 97 -4.97 -9.17 -0.21
N LYS A 98 -5.36 -10.35 0.30
CA LYS A 98 -4.49 -11.53 0.43
C LYS A 98 -3.93 -11.98 -0.92
N ASP A 99 -4.78 -12.07 -1.94
CA ASP A 99 -4.40 -12.62 -3.25
C ASP A 99 -3.42 -11.69 -3.97
N LEU A 100 -3.57 -10.38 -3.79
CA LEU A 100 -2.64 -9.41 -4.33
C LEU A 100 -1.27 -9.45 -3.65
N VAL A 101 -1.25 -9.47 -2.31
CA VAL A 101 0.00 -9.60 -1.54
C VAL A 101 0.69 -10.92 -1.91
N GLN A 102 -0.09 -11.98 -2.10
CA GLN A 102 0.38 -13.26 -2.56
C GLN A 102 1.11 -13.19 -3.88
N PHE A 103 0.42 -12.65 -4.88
CA PHE A 103 0.98 -12.47 -6.19
C PHE A 103 2.28 -11.64 -6.14
N PHE A 104 2.35 -10.59 -5.31
CA PHE A 104 3.53 -9.73 -5.19
C PHE A 104 4.77 -10.48 -4.69
N PHE A 105 4.62 -11.38 -3.71
CA PHE A 105 5.72 -12.19 -3.21
C PHE A 105 6.09 -13.35 -4.15
N GLU A 106 5.10 -14.06 -4.69
CA GLU A 106 5.32 -15.21 -5.59
C GLU A 106 5.96 -14.80 -6.92
N SER A 107 5.52 -13.68 -7.49
CA SER A 107 6.09 -13.13 -8.73
C SER A 107 7.55 -12.69 -8.58
N GLY A 108 8.01 -12.46 -7.35
CA GLY A 108 9.36 -11.99 -7.06
C GLY A 108 9.56 -10.48 -7.26
N ILE A 109 8.50 -9.71 -7.53
CA ILE A 109 8.56 -8.24 -7.68
C ILE A 109 9.20 -7.59 -6.45
N TYR A 110 8.86 -8.07 -5.24
CA TYR A 110 9.46 -7.56 -4.01
C TYR A 110 10.99 -7.69 -3.97
N ARG A 111 11.56 -8.75 -4.58
CA ARG A 111 13.02 -8.94 -4.67
C ARG A 111 13.66 -7.99 -5.66
N GLU A 112 12.97 -7.70 -6.76
CA GLU A 112 13.45 -6.71 -7.73
C GLU A 112 13.50 -5.32 -7.08
N TYR A 113 12.43 -4.92 -6.39
CA TYR A 113 12.40 -3.69 -5.61
C TYR A 113 13.46 -3.67 -4.50
N ALA A 114 13.59 -4.76 -3.72
CA ALA A 114 14.54 -4.83 -2.62
C ALA A 114 15.99 -4.62 -3.08
N ARG A 115 16.34 -5.14 -4.27
CA ARG A 115 17.68 -4.97 -4.85
C ARG A 115 17.97 -3.54 -5.31
N SER A 116 16.96 -2.77 -5.72
CA SER A 116 17.15 -1.41 -6.20
C SER A 116 17.02 -0.37 -5.09
N GLU A 117 16.10 -0.56 -4.14
CA GLU A 117 15.71 0.48 -3.18
C GLU A 117 16.17 0.22 -1.73
N LEU A 118 16.46 -1.04 -1.34
CA LEU A 118 16.73 -1.37 0.06
C LEU A 118 18.22 -1.57 0.35
N ASN A 119 18.62 -1.19 1.56
CA ASN A 119 19.97 -1.42 2.05
C ASN A 119 20.21 -2.91 2.26
N THR A 120 21.47 -3.35 2.15
CA THR A 120 21.85 -4.77 2.31
C THR A 120 21.37 -5.38 3.63
N GLU A 121 21.33 -4.60 4.71
CA GLU A 121 20.87 -5.04 6.03
C GLU A 121 19.35 -5.36 6.08
N GLN A 122 18.57 -4.81 5.15
CA GLN A 122 17.13 -5.04 5.02
C GLN A 122 16.80 -6.18 4.05
N GLN A 123 17.80 -6.70 3.33
CA GLN A 123 17.64 -7.77 2.34
C GLN A 123 17.77 -9.15 2.98
N ASP A 124 17.22 -9.33 4.18
CA ASP A 124 17.06 -10.65 4.74
C ASP A 124 16.05 -11.46 3.92
N ILE A 125 16.18 -12.80 3.97
CA ILE A 125 15.29 -13.68 3.25
C ILE A 125 14.03 -13.86 4.09
N ALA A 126 12.97 -13.15 3.73
CA ALA A 126 11.63 -13.55 4.13
C ALA A 126 11.14 -14.65 3.18
N GLU A 127 10.86 -15.82 3.72
CA GLU A 127 10.02 -16.82 3.06
C GLU A 127 8.57 -16.47 3.38
N TRP A 128 7.87 -15.90 2.41
CA TRP A 128 6.43 -15.69 2.56
C TRP A 128 5.72 -17.03 2.33
N ASN A 129 5.42 -17.73 3.42
CA ASN A 129 4.67 -18.98 3.44
C ASN A 129 3.49 -18.79 4.41
N PHE A 130 2.28 -18.64 3.89
CA PHE A 130 1.06 -18.73 4.70
C PHE A 130 0.13 -19.80 4.14
N ASP A 131 -0.32 -20.66 5.06
CA ASP A 131 -1.41 -21.62 4.86
C ASP A 131 -2.77 -20.93 4.64
#